data_AF-X0T0I8-F1
#
_entry.id   AF-X0T0I8-F1
#
_cell.length_a   1.000
_cell.length_b   1.000
_cell.length_c   1.000
_cell.angle_alpha   90.00
_cell.angle_beta   90.00
_cell.angle_gamma   90.00
#
_symmetry.space_group_name_H-M   'P 1'
#
loop_
_entity.id
_entity.type
_entity.pdbx_description
1 polymer ?
#
loop_
_entity_poly.entity_id
_entity_poly.type
_entity_poly.pdbx_seq_one_letter_code
_entity_poly.pdbx_strand_id
1 'polypeptide(L)'
;MTIEYTKNYHHLTRIATFCALLYCNTAFSAELVEYDHTFLMGQNASNIDLSRYSEGNPAIPGVYDVSVYVNDQPIINQSITFVAIEGKKNAQACITLKNLLQFHINSPDINNEKAVLLARDETLGNCLNLTEIIPQASVRYDVNDQRLDIDVPQAWVMKNYQNYVDPSLWENGINAAMLSYNLNGYHSETPGRKNESIYAAFNGGMNLGAWRLRASGNYNWMTDSGSNYDFKNRYVQRDIASLRSQLILGESYTT
;
A
#
# COMPACT_ATOMS: atom_id res chain seq x y z
N MET A 1 -41.26 48.01 56.19
CA MET A 1 -40.29 48.90 55.50
C MET A 1 -39.24 48.00 54.88
N THR A 2 -39.45 47.61 53.62
CA THR A 2 -38.46 46.90 52.80
C THR A 2 -38.70 47.37 51.37
N ILE A 3 -37.68 48.03 50.82
CA ILE A 3 -37.69 48.76 49.55
C ILE A 3 -37.55 47.73 48.42
N GLU A 4 -38.53 47.69 47.51
CA GLU A 4 -38.41 46.99 46.23
C GLU A 4 -37.46 47.77 45.31
N TYR A 5 -36.38 47.13 44.85
CA TYR A 5 -35.54 47.62 43.78
C TYR A 5 -35.99 47.02 42.44
N THR A 6 -36.73 47.79 41.66
CA THR A 6 -37.02 47.46 40.26
C THR A 6 -35.77 47.71 39.42
N LYS A 7 -35.07 46.63 39.04
CA LYS A 7 -33.91 46.66 38.15
C LYS A 7 -34.40 46.69 36.70
N ASN A 8 -34.48 47.89 36.12
CA ASN A 8 -34.77 48.09 34.70
C ASN A 8 -33.59 47.56 33.86
N TYR A 9 -33.74 46.36 33.30
CA TYR A 9 -32.75 45.80 32.40
C TYR A 9 -32.92 46.41 31.00
N HIS A 10 -31.86 47.09 30.54
CA HIS A 10 -31.73 47.69 29.22
C HIS A 10 -31.91 46.66 28.09
N HIS A 11 -33.13 46.48 27.60
CA HIS A 11 -33.41 45.72 26.38
C HIS A 11 -32.70 46.30 25.14
N LEU A 12 -32.43 47.61 25.16
CA LEU A 12 -31.74 48.34 24.08
C LEU A 12 -30.26 47.96 23.93
N THR A 13 -29.54 47.63 25.03
CA THR A 13 -28.14 47.19 24.93
C THR A 13 -28.00 45.74 24.46
N ARG A 14 -29.02 44.90 24.67
CA ARG A 14 -29.07 43.52 24.11
C ARG A 14 -29.40 43.49 22.62
N ILE A 15 -30.24 44.41 22.13
CA ILE A 15 -30.55 44.52 20.70
C ILE A 15 -29.35 45.10 19.93
N ALA A 16 -28.66 46.10 20.49
CA ALA A 16 -27.47 46.68 19.87
C ALA A 16 -26.31 45.68 19.74
N THR A 17 -26.14 44.78 20.72
CA THR A 17 -25.13 43.71 20.67
C THR A 17 -25.50 42.60 19.68
N PHE A 18 -26.79 42.31 19.48
CA PHE A 18 -27.24 41.35 18.47
C PHE A 18 -27.11 41.90 17.04
N CYS A 19 -27.36 43.20 16.83
CA CYS A 19 -27.18 43.85 15.54
C CYS A 19 -25.70 44.01 15.14
N ALA A 20 -24.78 44.19 16.10
CA ALA A 20 -23.34 44.26 15.81
C ALA A 20 -22.75 42.91 15.34
N LEU A 21 -23.37 41.78 15.70
CA LEU A 21 -22.95 40.45 15.27
C LEU A 21 -23.54 40.04 13.91
N LEU A 22 -24.61 40.70 13.44
CA LEU A 22 -25.29 40.40 12.17
C LEU A 22 -24.68 41.10 10.94
N TYR A 23 -23.70 41.99 11.13
CA TYR A 23 -23.08 42.76 10.03
C TYR A 23 -21.68 42.28 9.62
N CYS A 24 -21.20 41.15 10.13
CA CYS A 24 -19.97 40.53 9.63
C CYS A 24 -20.32 39.52 8.53
N ASN A 25 -20.78 40.01 7.38
CA ASN A 25 -20.70 39.22 6.15
C ASN A 25 -19.22 39.15 5.79
N THR A 26 -18.54 38.09 6.24
CA THR A 26 -17.27 37.70 5.64
C THR A 26 -17.56 37.32 4.20
N ALA A 27 -17.42 38.27 3.30
CA ALA A 27 -17.37 37.98 1.88
C ALA A 27 -16.10 37.16 1.65
N PHE A 28 -16.26 35.83 1.58
CA PHE A 28 -15.28 34.96 0.96
C PHE A 28 -15.32 35.28 -0.53
N SER A 29 -14.55 36.29 -0.94
CA SER A 29 -14.22 36.43 -2.35
C SER A 29 -13.27 35.29 -2.66
N ALA A 30 -13.72 34.31 -3.44
CA ALA A 30 -12.81 33.36 -4.04
C ALA A 30 -11.85 34.15 -4.92
N GLU A 31 -10.59 34.25 -4.50
CA GLU A 31 -9.55 34.92 -5.25
C GLU A 31 -9.28 34.08 -6.52
N LEU A 32 -9.81 34.54 -7.65
CA LEU A 32 -9.59 33.88 -8.93
C LEU A 32 -8.19 34.26 -9.41
N VAL A 33 -7.25 33.33 -9.32
CA VAL A 33 -5.86 33.56 -9.75
C VAL A 33 -5.78 33.36 -11.27
N GLU A 34 -5.38 34.39 -12.01
CA GLU A 34 -5.14 34.31 -13.45
C GLU A 34 -3.63 34.32 -13.74
N TYR A 35 -3.18 33.41 -14.60
CA TYR A 35 -1.78 33.28 -14.99
C TYR A 35 -1.58 33.77 -16.41
N ASP A 36 -0.59 34.63 -16.60
CA ASP A 36 -0.21 35.16 -17.91
C ASP A 36 0.81 34.23 -18.59
N HIS A 37 0.47 33.77 -19.79
CA HIS A 37 1.30 32.89 -20.62
C HIS A 37 2.51 33.61 -21.23
N THR A 38 2.54 34.95 -21.25
CA THR A 38 3.65 35.73 -21.83
C THR A 38 4.98 35.56 -21.09
N PHE A 39 4.94 35.09 -19.84
CA PHE A 39 6.12 34.78 -19.05
C PHE A 39 6.72 33.39 -19.34
N LEU A 40 6.04 32.55 -20.11
CA LEU A 40 6.53 31.23 -20.49
C LEU A 40 7.48 31.33 -21.68
N MET A 41 8.64 30.68 -21.57
CA MET A 41 9.66 30.66 -22.62
C MET A 41 9.55 29.37 -23.45
N GLY A 42 9.58 29.48 -24.78
CA GLY A 42 9.63 28.34 -25.71
C GLY A 42 8.65 28.44 -26.89
N GLN A 43 8.92 27.69 -27.96
CA GLN A 43 8.16 27.78 -29.23
C GLN A 43 6.66 27.44 -29.13
N ASN A 44 6.22 26.79 -28.03
CA ASN A 44 4.81 26.42 -27.79
C ASN A 44 4.21 27.06 -26.52
N ALA A 45 4.88 28.05 -25.93
CA ALA A 45 4.47 28.68 -24.68
C ALA A 45 3.04 29.27 -24.72
N SER A 46 2.65 29.86 -25.86
CA SER A 46 1.33 30.47 -26.07
C SER A 46 0.17 29.46 -26.18
N ASN A 47 0.46 28.17 -26.40
CA ASN A 47 -0.56 27.12 -26.52
C ASN A 47 -0.78 26.35 -25.20
N ILE A 48 -0.12 26.74 -24.12
CA ILE A 48 -0.26 26.09 -22.81
C ILE A 48 -1.48 26.69 -22.11
N ASP A 49 -2.48 25.85 -21.85
CA ASP A 49 -3.63 26.24 -21.02
C ASP A 49 -3.22 26.39 -19.55
N LEU A 50 -3.14 27.64 -19.09
CA LEU A 50 -2.81 27.98 -17.71
C LEU A 50 -4.03 28.12 -16.80
N SER A 51 -5.25 28.14 -17.36
CA SER A 51 -6.49 28.30 -16.58
C SER A 51 -6.73 27.15 -15.60
N ARG A 52 -6.04 26.04 -15.81
CA ARG A 52 -6.04 24.88 -14.91
C ARG A 52 -5.25 25.09 -13.62
N TYR A 53 -4.28 26.00 -13.60
CA TYR A 53 -3.47 26.31 -12.41
C TYR A 53 -4.14 27.36 -11.51
N SER A 54 -5.21 28.02 -12.01
CA SER A 54 -5.99 29.01 -11.26
C SER A 54 -6.62 28.47 -9.97
N GLU A 55 -6.81 27.16 -9.88
CA GLU A 55 -7.40 26.46 -8.72
C GLU A 55 -6.36 25.66 -7.91
N GLY A 56 -5.06 25.92 -8.13
CA GLY A 56 -3.94 25.24 -7.47
C GLY A 56 -3.06 24.46 -8.46
N ASN A 57 -2.37 23.43 -7.99
CA ASN A 57 -1.52 22.59 -8.84
C ASN A 57 -2.30 21.35 -9.31
N PRO A 58 -2.89 21.37 -10.52
CA PRO A 58 -3.64 20.24 -11.04
C PRO A 58 -2.70 19.06 -11.34
N ALA A 59 -3.07 17.88 -10.86
CA ALA A 59 -2.53 16.65 -11.41
C ALA A 59 -3.03 16.47 -12.84
N ILE A 60 -2.12 16.19 -13.76
CA ILE A 60 -2.49 15.76 -15.12
C ILE A 60 -2.69 14.23 -15.14
N PRO A 61 -3.51 13.70 -16.07
CA PRO A 61 -3.66 12.26 -16.20
C PRO A 61 -2.33 11.58 -16.55
N GLY A 62 -1.99 10.50 -15.86
CA GLY A 62 -0.69 9.86 -15.99
C GLY A 62 -0.43 8.85 -14.88
N VAL A 63 0.76 8.26 -14.86
CA VAL A 63 1.22 7.39 -13.77
C VAL A 63 2.27 8.14 -12.97
N TYR A 64 2.09 8.18 -11.66
CA TYR A 64 2.96 8.89 -10.74
C TYR A 64 3.42 7.96 -9.63
N ASP A 65 4.71 8.01 -9.30
CA ASP A 65 5.22 7.42 -8.07
C ASP A 65 4.82 8.31 -6.91
N VAL A 66 3.98 7.79 -6.02
CA VAL A 66 3.41 8.57 -4.92
C VAL A 66 3.73 7.94 -3.58
N SER A 67 4.01 8.79 -2.60
CA SER A 67 4.08 8.41 -1.19
C SER A 67 2.67 8.50 -0.61
N VAL A 68 2.10 7.35 -0.23
CA VAL A 68 0.72 7.26 0.25
C VAL A 68 0.68 7.38 1.77
N TYR A 69 -0.14 8.31 2.25
CA TYR A 69 -0.42 8.56 3.65
C TYR A 69 -1.90 8.29 3.94
N VAL A 70 -2.19 7.60 5.04
CA VAL A 70 -3.56 7.40 5.53
C VAL A 70 -3.67 8.01 6.92
N ASN A 71 -4.55 9.00 7.10
CA ASN A 71 -4.68 9.77 8.34
C ASN A 71 -3.31 10.27 8.87
N ASP A 72 -2.53 10.94 8.01
CA ASP A 72 -1.16 11.42 8.25
C ASP A 72 -0.10 10.35 8.57
N GLN A 73 -0.43 9.07 8.51
CA GLN A 73 0.55 7.99 8.71
C GLN A 73 1.09 7.50 7.35
N PRO A 74 2.42 7.42 7.18
CA PRO A 74 3.00 6.86 5.95
C PRO A 74 2.70 5.38 5.85
N ILE A 75 2.14 4.94 4.72
CA ILE A 75 1.79 3.53 4.49
C ILE A 75 2.74 2.87 3.50
N ILE A 76 2.85 3.41 2.28
CA ILE A 76 3.61 2.79 1.19
C ILE A 76 3.95 3.81 0.10
N ASN A 77 5.06 3.58 -0.60
CA ASN A 77 5.37 4.26 -1.85
C ASN A 77 5.06 3.34 -3.03
N GLN A 78 4.21 3.78 -3.95
CA GLN A 78 3.89 3.00 -5.15
C GLN A 78 3.43 3.87 -6.31
N SER A 79 3.52 3.33 -7.52
CA SER A 79 2.99 3.99 -8.72
C SER A 79 1.46 3.92 -8.74
N ILE A 80 0.79 5.08 -8.83
CA ILE A 80 -0.66 5.21 -8.95
C ILE A 80 -1.02 5.89 -10.27
N THR A 81 -2.05 5.38 -10.94
CA THR A 81 -2.60 6.03 -12.14
C THR A 81 -3.57 7.14 -11.75
N PHE A 82 -3.43 8.31 -12.35
CA PHE A 82 -4.35 9.44 -12.24
C PHE A 82 -5.18 9.55 -13.51
N VAL A 83 -6.49 9.69 -13.36
CA VAL A 83 -7.47 9.73 -14.46
C VAL A 83 -8.19 11.06 -14.52
N ALA A 84 -8.46 11.54 -15.73
CA ALA A 84 -9.33 12.70 -15.92
C ALA A 84 -10.78 12.31 -15.58
N ILE A 85 -11.46 13.17 -14.82
CA ILE A 85 -12.88 13.03 -14.49
C ILE A 85 -13.63 14.22 -15.05
N GLU A 86 -14.77 13.94 -15.70
CA GLU A 86 -15.59 14.97 -16.31
C GLU A 86 -16.06 15.99 -15.26
N GLY A 87 -15.93 17.28 -15.59
CA GLY A 87 -16.29 18.37 -14.68
C GLY A 87 -15.25 18.69 -13.59
N LYS A 88 -14.12 17.97 -13.51
CA LYS A 88 -13.00 18.31 -12.61
C LYS A 88 -11.74 18.67 -13.39
N LYS A 89 -11.10 19.78 -13.00
CA LYS A 89 -9.83 20.22 -13.61
C LYS A 89 -8.62 19.36 -13.20
N ASN A 90 -8.69 18.76 -12.00
CA ASN A 90 -7.64 17.91 -11.45
C ASN A 90 -7.91 16.45 -11.76
N ALA A 91 -6.90 15.74 -12.27
CA ALA A 91 -6.97 14.29 -12.36
C ALA A 91 -7.06 13.67 -10.96
N GLN A 92 -7.84 12.60 -10.83
CA GLN A 92 -8.02 11.90 -9.56
C GLN A 92 -7.23 10.61 -9.54
N ALA A 93 -6.67 10.27 -8.37
CA ALA A 93 -6.00 9.00 -8.15
C ALA A 93 -6.99 7.84 -8.36
N CYS A 94 -6.65 6.92 -9.26
CA CYS A 94 -7.40 5.69 -9.46
C CYS A 94 -7.03 4.69 -8.36
N ILE A 95 -7.80 4.69 -7.29
CA ILE A 95 -7.61 3.77 -6.17
C ILE A 95 -8.46 2.53 -6.43
N THR A 96 -7.81 1.37 -6.56
CA THR A 96 -8.49 0.08 -6.76
C THR A 96 -8.80 -0.60 -5.42
N LEU A 97 -9.60 -1.67 -5.45
CA LEU A 97 -9.83 -2.51 -4.27
C LEU A 97 -8.52 -3.08 -3.69
N LYS A 98 -7.60 -3.50 -4.57
CA LYS A 98 -6.26 -3.97 -4.17
C LYS A 98 -5.51 -2.88 -3.41
N ASN A 99 -5.57 -1.63 -3.89
CA ASN A 99 -4.92 -0.52 -3.23
C ASN A 99 -5.54 -0.21 -1.86
N LEU A 100 -6.87 -0.25 -1.71
CA LEU A 100 -7.51 -0.07 -0.40
C LEU A 100 -6.98 -1.06 0.64
N LEU A 101 -6.87 -2.34 0.27
CA LEU A 101 -6.33 -3.37 1.16
C LEU A 101 -4.83 -3.14 1.49
N GLN A 102 -4.04 -2.70 0.51
CA GLN A 102 -2.64 -2.29 0.73
C GLN A 102 -2.52 -1.05 1.64
N PHE A 103 -3.51 -0.17 1.60
CA PHE A 103 -3.59 1.04 2.42
C PHE A 103 -4.17 0.76 3.82
N HIS A 104 -4.45 -0.50 4.15
CA HIS A 104 -5.09 -0.90 5.40
C HIS A 104 -6.44 -0.22 5.62
N ILE A 105 -7.19 0.02 4.54
CA ILE A 105 -8.56 0.53 4.57
C ILE A 105 -9.48 -0.66 4.29
N ASN A 106 -10.40 -0.93 5.21
CA ASN A 106 -11.44 -1.95 5.06
C ASN A 106 -12.21 -1.69 3.77
N SER A 107 -12.41 -2.75 2.99
CA SER A 107 -13.23 -2.67 1.78
C SER A 107 -14.67 -2.33 2.16
N PRO A 108 -15.20 -1.19 1.70
CA PRO A 108 -16.63 -0.93 1.75
C PRO A 108 -17.40 -1.83 0.80
N ASP A 109 -18.71 -1.89 1.00
CA ASP A 109 -19.61 -2.60 0.10
C ASP A 109 -19.73 -1.83 -1.23
N ILE A 110 -19.22 -2.41 -2.32
CA ILE A 110 -19.08 -1.77 -3.64
C ILE A 110 -20.36 -1.97 -4.49
N ASN A 111 -21.44 -2.47 -3.89
CA ASN A 111 -22.70 -2.74 -4.60
C ASN A 111 -23.45 -1.48 -5.09
N ASN A 112 -22.93 -0.29 -4.84
CA ASN A 112 -23.53 0.96 -5.29
C ASN A 112 -22.91 1.41 -6.62
N GLU A 113 -23.74 1.73 -7.63
CA GLU A 113 -23.28 2.25 -8.94
C GLU A 113 -22.40 3.51 -8.80
N LYS A 114 -22.59 4.31 -7.74
CA LYS A 114 -21.78 5.50 -7.44
C LYS A 114 -20.40 5.19 -6.88
N ALA A 115 -20.14 3.94 -6.52
CA ALA A 115 -18.85 3.51 -5.97
C ALA A 115 -17.74 3.51 -7.04
N VAL A 116 -18.10 3.34 -8.30
CA VAL A 116 -17.12 3.26 -9.39
C VAL A 116 -16.92 4.64 -9.98
N LEU A 117 -15.70 5.17 -9.82
CA LEU A 117 -15.25 6.39 -10.46
C LEU A 117 -15.03 6.19 -11.96
N LEU A 118 -14.41 5.07 -12.32
CA LEU A 118 -14.13 4.69 -13.71
C LEU A 118 -14.06 3.16 -13.79
N ALA A 119 -14.90 2.58 -14.63
CA ALA A 119 -14.83 1.16 -14.94
C ALA A 119 -13.61 0.88 -15.84
N ARG A 120 -12.88 -0.19 -15.53
CA ARG A 120 -11.71 -0.65 -16.28
C ARG A 120 -11.80 -2.16 -16.50
N ASP A 121 -10.88 -2.69 -17.31
CA ASP A 121 -10.76 -4.13 -17.49
C ASP A 121 -10.53 -4.85 -16.16
N GLU A 122 -11.02 -6.10 -16.07
CA GLU A 122 -10.93 -6.94 -14.87
C GLU A 122 -9.50 -7.09 -14.34
N THR A 123 -8.50 -7.03 -15.23
CA THR A 123 -7.08 -7.16 -14.89
C THR A 123 -6.52 -5.93 -14.17
N LEU A 124 -6.99 -4.74 -14.51
CA LEU A 124 -6.53 -3.46 -13.94
C LEU A 124 -7.33 -3.08 -12.69
N GLY A 125 -8.58 -3.54 -12.61
CA GLY A 125 -9.51 -3.20 -11.55
C GLY A 125 -10.12 -1.80 -11.72
N ASN A 126 -11.38 -1.68 -11.29
CA ASN A 126 -12.12 -0.42 -11.35
C ASN A 126 -11.50 0.65 -10.43
N CYS A 127 -11.50 1.90 -10.86
CA CYS A 127 -11.17 3.04 -10.00
C CYS A 127 -12.35 3.32 -9.08
N LEU A 128 -12.11 3.38 -7.78
CA LEU A 128 -13.13 3.60 -6.76
C LEU A 128 -13.22 5.08 -6.39
N ASN A 129 -14.46 5.55 -6.16
CA ASN A 129 -14.72 6.89 -5.66
C ASN A 129 -14.78 6.89 -4.13
N LEU A 130 -13.62 7.00 -3.47
CA LEU A 130 -13.53 6.86 -2.01
C LEU A 130 -14.44 7.83 -1.25
N THR A 131 -14.62 9.06 -1.74
CA THR A 131 -15.45 10.08 -1.08
C THR A 131 -16.94 9.76 -1.11
N GLU A 132 -17.42 9.05 -2.15
CA GLU A 132 -18.81 8.59 -2.22
C GLU A 132 -19.01 7.30 -1.42
N ILE A 133 -18.01 6.41 -1.43
CA ILE A 133 -18.15 5.10 -0.79
C ILE A 133 -17.97 5.17 0.73
N ILE A 134 -17.01 5.98 1.19
CA ILE A 134 -16.70 6.15 2.60
C ILE A 134 -17.13 7.57 3.00
N PRO A 135 -18.21 7.71 3.78
CA PRO A 135 -18.64 9.02 4.26
C PRO A 135 -17.52 9.71 5.03
N GLN A 136 -17.34 11.02 4.78
CA GLN A 136 -16.28 11.84 5.38
C GLN A 136 -14.85 11.44 4.98
N ALA A 137 -14.67 10.65 3.91
CA ALA A 137 -13.35 10.42 3.34
C ALA A 137 -12.92 11.55 2.40
N SER A 138 -11.65 11.94 2.49
CA SER A 138 -11.02 12.85 1.53
C SER A 138 -9.76 12.24 0.93
N VAL A 139 -9.53 12.55 -0.34
CA VAL A 139 -8.31 12.18 -1.07
C VAL A 139 -7.71 13.44 -1.64
N ARG A 140 -6.49 13.76 -1.22
CA ARG A 140 -5.74 14.93 -1.70
C ARG A 140 -4.39 14.48 -2.21
N TYR A 141 -4.02 14.94 -3.39
CA TYR A 141 -2.70 14.69 -3.95
C TYR A 141 -1.95 16.01 -4.05
N ASP A 142 -0.77 16.07 -3.43
CA ASP A 142 0.20 17.14 -3.60
C ASP A 142 1.20 16.74 -4.68
N VAL A 143 1.16 17.45 -5.81
CA VAL A 143 2.04 17.21 -6.97
C VAL A 143 3.49 17.55 -6.65
N ASN A 144 3.75 18.53 -5.77
CA ASN A 144 5.10 19.00 -5.46
C ASN A 144 5.86 17.96 -4.63
N ASP A 145 5.19 17.42 -3.62
CA ASP A 145 5.76 16.43 -2.69
C ASP A 145 5.53 14.98 -3.17
N GLN A 146 4.81 14.79 -4.28
CA GLN A 146 4.34 13.48 -4.76
C GLN A 146 3.63 12.69 -3.65
N ARG A 147 2.84 13.40 -2.85
CA ARG A 147 2.22 12.88 -1.63
C ARG A 147 0.72 12.71 -1.83
N LEU A 148 0.22 11.49 -1.63
CA LEU A 148 -1.21 11.18 -1.66
C LEU A 148 -1.71 11.02 -0.22
N ASP A 149 -2.44 12.02 0.27
CA ASP A 149 -3.13 11.99 1.56
C ASP A 149 -4.53 11.40 1.39
N ILE A 150 -4.84 10.38 2.18
CA ILE A 150 -6.15 9.75 2.27
C ILE A 150 -6.63 9.85 3.72
N ASP A 151 -7.64 10.67 3.96
CA ASP A 151 -8.28 10.75 5.27
C ASP A 151 -9.54 9.91 5.27
N VAL A 152 -9.68 9.02 6.24
CA VAL A 152 -10.83 8.13 6.39
C VAL A 152 -11.23 8.00 7.85
N PRO A 153 -12.53 7.87 8.19
CA PRO A 153 -12.95 7.63 9.55
C PRO A 153 -12.32 6.35 10.11
N GLN A 154 -11.93 6.39 11.39
CA GLN A 154 -11.17 5.31 12.04
C GLN A 154 -11.89 3.95 12.05
N ALA A 155 -13.21 3.90 11.84
CA ALA A 155 -13.98 2.68 11.68
C ALA A 155 -13.64 1.90 10.39
N TRP A 156 -13.19 2.60 9.36
CA TRP A 156 -12.79 2.04 8.07
C TRP A 156 -11.31 1.68 8.02
N VAL A 157 -10.50 2.21 8.92
CA VAL A 157 -9.11 1.78 9.03
C VAL A 157 -9.10 0.39 9.64
N MET A 158 -8.43 -0.56 8.96
CA MET A 158 -8.11 -1.85 9.53
C MET A 158 -7.31 -1.62 10.81
N LYS A 159 -7.97 -1.74 11.95
CA LYS A 159 -7.27 -1.94 13.22
C LYS A 159 -6.47 -3.21 13.04
N ASN A 160 -5.13 -3.15 13.03
CA ASN A 160 -4.28 -4.16 13.66
C ASN A 160 -2.80 -3.77 13.69
N TYR A 161 -2.14 -4.32 14.73
CA TYR A 161 -0.70 -4.39 15.00
C TYR A 161 0.18 -3.93 13.83
N GLN A 162 1.03 -2.92 14.06
CA GLN A 162 2.04 -2.50 13.08
C GLN A 162 2.67 -3.73 12.41
N ASN A 163 2.73 -3.73 11.06
CA ASN A 163 3.24 -4.81 10.19
C ASN A 163 2.25 -5.94 9.81
N TYR A 164 0.93 -5.76 9.95
CA TYR A 164 -0.03 -6.70 9.36
C TYR A 164 -0.09 -6.57 7.82
N VAL A 165 0.01 -7.71 7.11
CA VAL A 165 -0.16 -7.81 5.66
C VAL A 165 -1.31 -8.76 5.39
N ASP A 166 -2.32 -8.28 4.67
CA ASP A 166 -3.48 -9.09 4.32
C ASP A 166 -3.07 -10.31 3.47
N PRO A 167 -3.59 -11.53 3.74
CA PRO A 167 -3.26 -12.72 2.96
C PRO A 167 -3.59 -12.63 1.47
N SER A 168 -4.52 -11.75 1.06
CA SER A 168 -4.82 -11.49 -0.35
C SER A 168 -3.66 -10.82 -1.11
N LEU A 169 -2.73 -10.18 -0.39
CA LEU A 169 -1.54 -9.54 -0.93
C LEU A 169 -0.34 -10.50 -1.03
N TRP A 170 -0.48 -11.74 -0.57
CA TRP A 170 0.63 -12.69 -0.60
C TRP A 170 0.87 -13.20 -2.01
N GLU A 171 2.07 -12.96 -2.52
CA GLU A 171 2.50 -13.51 -3.80
C GLU A 171 3.05 -14.93 -3.63
N ASN A 172 2.65 -15.83 -4.53
CA ASN A 172 3.17 -17.20 -4.56
C ASN A 172 4.63 -17.27 -5.06
N GLY A 173 5.17 -16.17 -5.56
CA GLY A 173 6.47 -16.09 -6.20
C GLY A 173 6.46 -16.66 -7.62
N ILE A 174 7.67 -16.84 -8.17
CA ILE A 174 7.87 -17.35 -9.53
C ILE A 174 8.14 -18.85 -9.56
N ASN A 175 7.88 -19.47 -10.71
CA ASN A 175 8.30 -20.83 -10.97
C ASN A 175 9.82 -20.89 -11.13
N ALA A 176 10.49 -21.64 -10.26
CA ALA A 176 11.96 -21.71 -10.26
C ALA A 176 12.45 -23.02 -9.66
N ALA A 177 13.57 -23.53 -10.17
CA ALA A 177 14.33 -24.60 -9.55
C ALA A 177 15.63 -24.04 -8.95
N MET A 178 16.01 -24.55 -7.78
CA MET A 178 17.19 -24.13 -7.04
C MET A 178 17.97 -25.34 -6.53
N LEU A 179 19.30 -25.25 -6.57
CA LEU A 179 20.19 -26.24 -6.01
C LEU A 179 21.36 -25.52 -5.33
N SER A 180 21.48 -25.73 -4.02
CA SER A 180 22.65 -25.35 -3.25
C SER A 180 23.45 -26.61 -2.93
N TYR A 181 24.77 -26.51 -3.04
CA TYR A 181 25.69 -27.59 -2.71
C TYR A 181 26.83 -27.07 -1.85
N ASN A 182 27.36 -27.93 -0.98
CA ASN A 182 28.52 -27.66 -0.17
C ASN A 182 29.42 -28.90 -0.20
N LEU A 183 30.66 -28.73 -0.64
CA LEU A 183 31.63 -29.81 -0.82
C LEU A 183 32.83 -29.53 0.08
N ASN A 184 33.22 -30.51 0.88
CA ASN A 184 34.43 -30.46 1.70
C ASN A 184 35.26 -31.72 1.49
N GLY A 185 36.56 -31.54 1.39
CA GLY A 185 37.53 -32.63 1.37
C GLY A 185 38.47 -32.49 2.55
N TYR A 186 38.85 -33.62 3.12
CA TYR A 186 39.84 -33.70 4.18
C TYR A 186 40.85 -34.80 3.85
N HIS A 187 42.12 -34.50 4.10
CA HIS A 187 43.22 -35.42 3.90
C HIS A 187 44.16 -35.30 5.10
N SER A 188 44.54 -36.44 5.66
CA SER A 188 45.49 -36.54 6.76
C SER A 188 46.43 -37.72 6.53
N GLU A 189 47.72 -37.45 6.69
CA GLU A 189 48.77 -38.44 6.55
C GLU A 189 49.64 -38.46 7.80
N THR A 190 49.82 -39.65 8.35
CA THR A 190 50.74 -39.95 9.45
C THR A 190 51.55 -41.19 9.07
N PRO A 191 52.77 -41.38 9.61
CA PRO A 191 53.59 -42.54 9.27
C PRO A 191 52.81 -43.86 9.49
N GLY A 192 52.56 -44.59 8.40
CA GLY A 192 51.81 -45.85 8.41
C GLY A 192 50.27 -45.73 8.37
N ARG A 193 49.70 -44.53 8.29
CA ARG A 193 48.25 -44.32 8.17
C ARG A 193 47.92 -43.09 7.32
N LYS A 194 47.11 -43.31 6.28
CA LYS A 194 46.53 -42.27 5.43
C LYS A 194 45.01 -42.31 5.59
N ASN A 195 44.39 -41.17 5.87
CA ASN A 195 42.94 -41.03 5.99
C ASN A 195 42.43 -39.89 5.11
N GLU A 196 41.45 -40.18 4.26
CA GLU A 196 40.80 -39.21 3.39
C GLU A 196 39.29 -39.26 3.61
N SER A 197 38.65 -38.10 3.55
CA SER A 197 37.20 -38.03 3.59
C SER A 197 36.66 -36.94 2.68
N ILE A 198 35.50 -37.21 2.08
CA ILE A 198 34.75 -36.26 1.26
C ILE A 198 33.35 -36.15 1.83
N TYR A 199 32.91 -34.92 2.02
CA TYR A 199 31.56 -34.58 2.43
C TYR A 199 30.90 -33.72 1.35
N ALA A 200 29.68 -34.10 0.94
CA ALA A 200 28.84 -33.28 0.10
C ALA A 200 27.47 -33.11 0.73
N ALA A 201 27.05 -31.88 0.99
CA ALA A 201 25.66 -31.57 1.31
C ALA A 201 24.99 -30.96 0.09
N PHE A 202 23.72 -31.30 -0.14
CA PHE A 202 22.91 -30.68 -1.19
C PHE A 202 21.56 -30.30 -0.62
N ASN A 203 21.05 -29.15 -1.07
CA ASN A 203 19.73 -28.63 -0.77
C ASN A 203 19.10 -28.19 -2.09
N GLY A 204 18.20 -29.02 -2.59
CA GLY A 204 17.44 -28.78 -3.81
C GLY A 204 16.02 -28.31 -3.49
N GLY A 205 15.44 -27.55 -4.41
CA GLY A 205 14.04 -27.17 -4.34
C GLY A 205 13.46 -26.77 -5.69
N MET A 206 12.15 -26.89 -5.80
CA MET A 206 11.39 -26.37 -6.93
C MET A 206 10.16 -25.63 -6.41
N ASN A 207 9.88 -24.46 -6.99
CA ASN A 207 8.69 -23.66 -6.74
C ASN A 207 7.83 -23.74 -8.00
N LEU A 208 6.55 -24.11 -7.86
CA LEU A 208 5.56 -24.14 -8.92
C LEU A 208 4.25 -23.53 -8.38
N GLY A 209 4.03 -22.25 -8.68
CA GLY A 209 2.99 -21.45 -8.04
C GLY A 209 3.10 -21.52 -6.52
N ALA A 210 2.01 -21.86 -5.84
CA ALA A 210 1.96 -21.98 -4.38
C ALA A 210 2.65 -23.24 -3.81
N TRP A 211 3.06 -24.18 -4.67
CA TRP A 211 3.67 -25.45 -4.25
C TRP A 211 5.19 -25.33 -4.21
N ARG A 212 5.78 -25.82 -3.12
CA ARG A 212 7.23 -25.81 -2.92
C ARG A 212 7.69 -27.23 -2.61
N LEU A 213 8.44 -27.81 -3.52
CA LEU A 213 9.18 -29.05 -3.31
C LEU A 213 10.52 -28.71 -2.67
N ARG A 214 10.91 -29.43 -1.62
CA ARG A 214 12.20 -29.29 -0.95
C ARG A 214 12.80 -30.67 -0.73
N ALA A 215 14.09 -30.81 -1.03
CA ALA A 215 14.85 -32.03 -0.81
C ALA A 215 16.26 -31.68 -0.33
N SER A 216 16.68 -32.26 0.78
CA SER A 216 18.03 -32.08 1.31
C SER A 216 18.63 -33.40 1.73
N GLY A 217 19.94 -33.50 1.64
CA GLY A 217 20.67 -34.69 2.04
C GLY A 217 22.17 -34.47 2.04
N ASN A 218 22.87 -35.52 2.42
CA ASN A 218 24.32 -35.53 2.41
C ASN A 218 24.90 -36.85 1.92
N TYR A 219 26.03 -36.73 1.25
CA TYR A 219 26.92 -37.81 0.90
C TYR A 219 28.19 -37.68 1.75
N ASN A 220 28.61 -38.78 2.35
CA ASN A 220 29.85 -38.91 3.09
C ASN A 220 30.65 -40.05 2.48
N TRP A 221 31.95 -39.86 2.32
CA TRP A 221 32.88 -40.94 2.00
C TRP A 221 34.11 -40.83 2.89
N MET A 222 34.61 -41.95 3.41
CA MET A 222 35.87 -42.03 4.15
C MET A 222 36.64 -43.28 3.73
N THR A 223 37.97 -43.22 3.81
CA THR A 223 38.87 -44.32 3.43
C THR A 223 38.53 -45.63 4.14
N ASP A 224 38.22 -45.58 5.45
CA ASP A 224 38.01 -46.79 6.25
C ASP A 224 36.55 -47.25 6.32
N SER A 225 35.57 -46.36 6.08
CA SER A 225 34.13 -46.66 6.25
C SER A 225 33.32 -46.68 4.93
N GLY A 226 33.95 -46.39 3.79
CA GLY A 226 33.28 -46.34 2.50
C GLY A 226 32.34 -45.14 2.35
N SER A 227 31.38 -45.24 1.42
CA SER A 227 30.40 -44.19 1.15
C SER A 227 29.07 -44.43 1.86
N ASN A 228 28.47 -43.36 2.36
CA ASN A 228 27.11 -43.34 2.85
C ASN A 228 26.37 -42.13 2.27
N TYR A 229 25.10 -42.34 1.95
CA TYR A 229 24.22 -41.31 1.42
C TYR A 229 22.91 -41.33 2.18
N ASP A 230 22.51 -40.15 2.65
CA ASP A 230 21.32 -40.00 3.49
C ASP A 230 20.52 -38.76 3.05
N PHE A 231 19.20 -38.94 2.90
CA PHE A 231 18.27 -37.85 2.71
C PHE A 231 17.75 -37.41 4.07
N LYS A 232 17.89 -36.11 4.38
CA LYS A 232 17.39 -35.55 5.63
C LYS A 232 15.90 -35.25 5.54
N ASN A 233 15.52 -34.43 4.55
CA ASN A 233 14.15 -34.00 4.35
C ASN A 233 13.80 -34.12 2.88
N ARG A 234 12.58 -34.60 2.59
CA ARG A 234 12.03 -34.64 1.24
C ARG A 234 10.52 -34.51 1.33
N TYR A 235 10.04 -33.30 1.07
CA TYR A 235 8.64 -32.99 1.24
C TYR A 235 8.17 -31.94 0.23
N VAL A 236 6.87 -31.89 0.06
CA VAL A 236 6.16 -30.84 -0.64
C VAL A 236 5.38 -30.04 0.39
N GLN A 237 5.53 -28.72 0.35
CA GLN A 237 4.78 -27.80 1.21
C GLN A 237 3.92 -26.84 0.38
N ARG A 238 2.78 -26.44 0.96
CA ARG A 238 1.91 -25.38 0.44
C ARG A 238 1.24 -24.63 1.58
N ASP A 239 1.24 -23.32 1.50
CA ASP A 239 0.55 -22.46 2.47
C ASP A 239 -0.94 -22.34 2.09
N ILE A 240 -1.81 -22.39 3.10
CA ILE A 240 -3.26 -22.25 2.97
C ILE A 240 -3.70 -21.02 3.76
N ALA A 241 -3.77 -19.89 3.06
CA ALA A 241 -4.10 -18.58 3.64
C ALA A 241 -5.43 -18.56 4.41
N SER A 242 -6.48 -19.20 3.87
CA SER A 242 -7.81 -19.25 4.50
C SER A 242 -7.82 -19.96 5.85
N LEU A 243 -6.93 -20.93 6.04
CA LEU A 243 -6.78 -21.69 7.29
C LEU A 243 -5.63 -21.16 8.15
N ARG A 244 -4.90 -20.13 7.69
CA ARG A 244 -3.67 -19.63 8.32
C ARG A 244 -2.70 -20.76 8.69
N SER A 245 -2.58 -21.75 7.81
CA SER A 245 -1.89 -23.03 8.07
C SER A 245 -0.97 -23.41 6.92
N GLN A 246 0.01 -24.28 7.18
CA GLN A 246 0.90 -24.86 6.17
C GLN A 246 0.68 -26.37 6.07
N LEU A 247 0.40 -26.84 4.85
CA LEU A 247 0.34 -28.27 4.54
C LEU A 247 1.74 -28.76 4.17
N ILE A 248 2.20 -29.83 4.82
CA ILE A 248 3.46 -30.51 4.50
C ILE A 248 3.14 -31.99 4.23
N LEU A 249 3.60 -32.50 3.10
CA LEU A 249 3.46 -33.89 2.69
C LEU A 249 4.84 -34.48 2.37
N GLY A 250 5.22 -35.54 3.08
CA GLY A 250 6.48 -36.25 2.86
C GLY A 250 7.30 -36.44 4.13
N GLU A 251 8.61 -36.60 3.96
CA GLU A 251 9.57 -36.78 5.03
C GLU A 251 9.98 -35.41 5.59
N SER A 252 9.44 -35.08 6.75
CA SER A 252 9.75 -33.89 7.54
C SER A 252 9.84 -34.29 9.02
N TYR A 253 10.61 -33.54 9.80
CA TYR A 253 10.64 -33.68 11.26
C TYR A 253 9.67 -32.69 11.91
N THR A 254 9.12 -33.09 13.06
CA THR A 254 8.44 -32.18 14.00
C THR A 254 9.44 -31.79 15.08
N THR A 255 9.44 -30.52 15.50
CA THR A 255 10.15 -30.09 16.72
C THR A 255 9.22 -30.20 17.92
#